data_AF-A0A3D4CQF9-F1
#
_entry.id   AF-A0A3D4CQF9-F1
#
_cell.length_a   1.000
_cell.length_b   1.000
_cell.length_c   1.000
_cell.angle_alpha   90.00
_cell.angle_beta   90.00
_cell.angle_gamma   90.00
#
_symmetry.space_group_name_H-M   'P 1'
#
loop_
_entity.id
_entity.type
_entity.pdbx_description
1 polymer ?
#
loop_
_entity_poly.entity_id
_entity_poly.type
_entity_poly.pdbx_seq_one_letter_code
_entity_poly.pdbx_strand_id
1 'polypeptide(L)'
;MYHPVEPGKDAQEIGLMQKSDFEFVELLNIAPEAVELKGMYCREGIYFLVSASQVVGSGERVVLARNTDGMAHRYPGCAVAATYLGNLGNGRERIVFRTADGKEITSVTYDDDEPWPQRADGEGYSLIRATLSADADPSDPESWKPSDREGGSPGEP
;
A
#
# COMPACT_ATOMS: atom_id res chain seq x y z
N MET A 1 -3.24 0.43 2.98
CA MET A 1 -3.87 0.68 4.29
C MET A 1 -2.83 0.60 5.37
N TYR A 2 -2.67 1.66 6.14
CA TYR A 2 -1.99 1.64 7.44
C TYR A 2 -3.08 1.61 8.53
N HIS A 3 -2.82 0.95 9.66
CA HIS A 3 -3.75 0.80 10.79
C HIS A 3 -5.17 0.28 10.44
N PRO A 4 -5.27 -0.93 9.86
CA PRO A 4 -6.54 -1.61 9.65
C PRO A 4 -7.28 -1.88 10.97
N VAL A 5 -8.59 -2.14 10.88
CA VAL A 5 -9.39 -2.62 12.01
C VAL A 5 -8.84 -3.93 12.58
N GLU A 6 -9.13 -4.20 13.86
CA GLU A 6 -8.76 -5.45 14.51
C GLU A 6 -9.25 -6.68 13.74
N PRO A 7 -8.52 -7.81 13.77
CA PRO A 7 -9.01 -9.06 13.20
C PRO A 7 -10.33 -9.49 13.87
N GLY A 8 -11.31 -9.88 13.05
CA GLY A 8 -12.54 -10.53 13.50
C GLY A 8 -12.28 -11.94 14.05
N LYS A 9 -13.30 -12.55 14.67
CA LYS A 9 -13.18 -13.91 15.24
C LYS A 9 -12.82 -14.96 14.18
N ASP A 10 -13.43 -14.85 13.00
CA ASP A 10 -13.17 -15.68 11.84
C ASP A 10 -11.72 -15.55 11.35
N ALA A 11 -11.17 -14.34 11.34
CA ALA A 11 -9.76 -14.11 11.03
C ALA A 11 -8.83 -14.73 12.09
N GLN A 12 -9.18 -14.61 13.37
CA GLN A 12 -8.41 -15.18 14.49
C GLN A 12 -8.42 -16.72 14.47
N GLU A 13 -9.53 -17.34 14.08
CA GLU A 13 -9.65 -18.80 13.94
C GLU A 13 -8.67 -19.38 12.92
N ILE A 14 -8.27 -18.59 11.91
CA ILE A 14 -7.26 -18.97 10.91
C ILE A 14 -5.86 -18.42 11.23
N GLY A 15 -5.64 -17.87 12.42
CA GLY A 15 -4.34 -17.44 12.91
C GLY A 15 -3.92 -16.01 12.52
N LEU A 16 -4.85 -15.18 12.03
CA LEU A 16 -4.60 -13.76 11.77
C LEU A 16 -4.92 -12.97 13.04
N MET A 17 -3.87 -12.55 13.75
CA MET A 17 -3.97 -12.10 15.13
C MET A 17 -3.66 -10.62 15.32
N GLN A 18 -3.05 -9.98 14.33
CA GLN A 18 -2.60 -8.60 14.42
C GLN A 18 -3.30 -7.73 13.37
N LYS A 19 -3.57 -6.46 13.70
CA LYS A 19 -4.00 -5.47 12.70
C LYS A 19 -3.07 -5.48 11.49
N SER A 20 -1.75 -5.49 11.72
CA SER A 20 -0.75 -5.47 10.65
C SER A 20 -0.86 -6.63 9.66
N ASP A 21 -1.53 -7.74 10.00
CA ASP A 21 -1.81 -8.83 9.04
C ASP A 21 -2.64 -8.36 7.83
N PHE A 22 -3.23 -7.17 7.90
CA PHE A 22 -4.10 -6.62 6.87
C PHE A 22 -3.58 -5.31 6.28
N GLU A 23 -2.34 -4.94 6.60
CA GLU A 23 -1.69 -3.80 6.00
C GLU A 23 -1.26 -4.11 4.57
N PHE A 24 -1.36 -3.10 3.72
CA PHE A 24 -0.98 -3.18 2.32
C PHE A 24 -0.53 -1.83 1.79
N VAL A 25 0.27 -1.85 0.74
CA VAL A 25 0.55 -0.68 -0.10
C VAL A 25 0.08 -1.00 -1.51
N GLU A 26 -0.56 -0.03 -2.16
CA GLU A 26 -0.98 -0.16 -3.53
C GLU A 26 -0.26 0.87 -4.39
N LEU A 27 0.17 0.45 -5.58
CA LEU A 27 0.82 1.29 -6.56
C LEU A 27 -0.05 1.34 -7.81
N LEU A 28 -0.39 2.56 -8.23
CA LEU A 28 -1.10 2.83 -9.47
C LEU A 28 -0.10 3.26 -10.55
N ASN A 29 -0.15 2.63 -11.71
CA ASN A 29 0.58 3.11 -12.87
C ASN A 29 -0.18 4.28 -13.52
N ILE A 30 0.30 5.51 -13.32
CA ILE A 30 -0.27 6.72 -13.92
C ILE A 30 0.35 7.06 -15.30
N ALA A 31 1.34 6.29 -15.76
CA ALA A 31 1.96 6.49 -17.06
C ALA A 31 1.10 5.91 -18.18
N PRO A 32 1.21 6.43 -19.43
CA PRO A 32 0.46 5.89 -20.58
C PRO A 32 0.99 4.53 -21.06
N GLU A 33 2.13 4.08 -20.55
CA GLU A 33 2.79 2.84 -20.95
C GLU A 33 2.81 1.82 -19.81
N ALA A 34 2.91 0.54 -20.16
CA ALA A 34 3.05 -0.53 -19.19
C ALA A 34 4.43 -0.51 -18.53
N VAL A 35 4.48 -0.79 -17.22
CA VAL A 35 5.71 -0.81 -16.43
C VAL A 35 5.98 -2.22 -15.92
N GLU A 36 7.18 -2.75 -16.17
CA GLU A 36 7.66 -4.00 -15.57
C GLU A 36 8.26 -3.71 -14.18
N LEU A 37 7.78 -4.43 -13.17
CA LEU A 37 8.15 -4.23 -11.77
C LEU A 37 9.19 -5.21 -11.27
N LYS A 38 9.59 -6.22 -12.05
CA LYS A 38 10.63 -7.17 -11.65
C LYS A 38 11.90 -6.46 -11.19
N GLY A 39 12.33 -6.79 -9.97
CA GLY A 39 13.48 -6.20 -9.32
C GLY A 39 13.19 -4.88 -8.60
N MET A 40 11.96 -4.35 -8.67
CA MET A 40 11.55 -3.22 -7.83
C MET A 40 11.64 -3.60 -6.36
N TYR A 41 12.15 -2.68 -5.55
CA TYR A 41 12.38 -2.92 -4.12
C TYR A 41 12.16 -1.66 -3.28
N CYS A 42 12.00 -1.88 -1.98
CA CYS A 42 12.06 -0.86 -0.93
C CYS A 42 12.92 -1.41 0.22
N ARG A 43 13.71 -0.54 0.85
CA ARG A 43 14.53 -0.86 2.04
C ARG A 43 14.39 0.21 3.13
N GLU A 44 13.43 1.11 2.99
CA GLU A 44 13.15 2.21 3.90
C GLU A 44 11.70 2.09 4.38
N GLY A 45 11.51 1.99 5.70
CA GLY A 45 10.22 1.73 6.34
C GLY A 45 9.75 0.28 6.20
N ILE A 46 9.37 -0.11 4.99
CA ILE A 46 9.04 -1.50 4.63
C ILE A 46 10.11 -2.11 3.72
N TYR A 47 10.24 -3.44 3.76
CA TYR A 47 11.25 -4.17 3.00
C TYR A 47 10.60 -5.19 2.07
N PHE A 48 10.77 -5.02 0.76
CA PHE A 48 10.30 -5.99 -0.23
C PHE A 48 11.18 -6.04 -1.47
N LEU A 49 11.00 -7.10 -2.25
CA LEU A 49 11.54 -7.26 -3.60
C LEU A 49 10.49 -7.95 -4.47
N VAL A 50 10.14 -7.35 -5.60
CA VAL A 50 9.33 -8.01 -6.63
C VAL A 50 10.23 -8.95 -7.42
N SER A 51 10.13 -10.26 -7.15
CA SER A 51 11.02 -11.27 -7.75
C SER A 51 10.50 -11.86 -9.05
N ALA A 52 9.17 -11.95 -9.20
CA ALA A 52 8.50 -12.39 -10.41
C ALA A 52 8.42 -11.28 -11.46
N SER A 53 8.22 -11.66 -12.73
CA SER A 53 7.81 -10.69 -13.75
C SER A 53 6.39 -10.25 -13.46
N GLN A 54 6.19 -8.95 -13.34
CA GLN A 54 4.93 -8.32 -13.06
C GLN A 54 4.84 -7.04 -13.90
N VAL A 55 4.05 -7.09 -14.96
CA VAL A 55 3.76 -5.93 -15.79
C VAL A 55 2.47 -5.29 -15.30
N VAL A 56 2.48 -3.96 -15.16
CA VAL A 56 1.31 -3.16 -14.78
C VAL A 56 1.00 -2.20 -15.92
N GLY A 57 -0.13 -2.38 -16.58
CA GLY A 57 -0.60 -1.53 -17.66
C GLY A 57 -0.95 -0.11 -17.21
N SER A 58 -1.18 0.79 -18.17
CA SER A 58 -1.62 2.16 -17.89
C SER A 58 -2.94 2.15 -17.14
N GLY A 59 -3.00 2.85 -15.99
CA GLY A 59 -4.18 2.91 -15.12
C GLY A 59 -4.43 1.63 -14.31
N GLU A 60 -3.60 0.60 -14.46
CA GLU A 60 -3.67 -0.60 -13.63
C GLU A 60 -2.90 -0.40 -12.32
N ARG A 61 -3.24 -1.22 -11.34
CA ARG A 61 -2.68 -1.16 -9.99
C ARG A 61 -2.15 -2.50 -9.53
N VAL A 62 -1.25 -2.45 -8.57
CA VAL A 62 -0.65 -3.63 -7.96
C VAL A 62 -0.59 -3.48 -6.46
N VAL A 63 -0.78 -4.59 -5.74
CA VAL A 63 -0.77 -4.61 -4.29
C VAL A 63 0.47 -5.29 -3.74
N LEU A 64 1.05 -4.68 -2.72
CA LEU A 64 2.09 -5.21 -1.86
C LEU A 64 1.47 -5.43 -0.48
N ALA A 65 1.62 -6.63 0.08
CA ALA A 65 0.90 -7.01 1.30
C ALA A 65 1.86 -7.33 2.45
N ARG A 66 1.44 -7.06 3.69
CA ARG A 66 2.19 -7.53 4.86
C ARG A 66 2.04 -9.03 5.09
N ASN A 67 0.85 -9.56 4.81
CA ASN A 67 0.49 -10.96 4.96
C ASN A 67 -0.50 -11.34 3.84
N THR A 68 -0.13 -12.31 3.00
CA THR A 68 -0.96 -12.72 1.85
C THR A 68 -2.23 -13.44 2.27
N ASP A 69 -2.22 -14.18 3.37
CA ASP A 69 -3.41 -14.85 3.89
C ASP A 69 -4.39 -13.82 4.44
N GLY A 70 -3.88 -12.77 5.10
CA GLY A 70 -4.69 -11.65 5.56
C GLY A 70 -5.34 -10.89 4.41
N MET A 71 -4.59 -10.63 3.32
CA MET A 71 -5.14 -10.03 2.11
C MET A 71 -6.15 -10.93 1.42
N ALA A 72 -5.89 -12.22 1.27
CA ALA A 72 -6.83 -13.16 0.66
C ALA A 72 -8.13 -13.30 1.47
N HIS A 73 -8.04 -13.18 2.80
CA HIS A 73 -9.18 -13.24 3.70
C HIS A 73 -10.07 -11.99 3.59
N ARG A 74 -9.49 -10.78 3.64
CA ARG A 74 -10.28 -9.52 3.54
C ARG A 74 -10.68 -9.16 2.11
N TYR A 75 -9.84 -9.49 1.12
CA TYR A 75 -10.02 -9.12 -0.28
C TYR A 75 -9.81 -10.34 -1.19
N PRO A 76 -10.77 -11.29 -1.22
CA PRO A 76 -10.66 -12.48 -2.06
C PRO A 76 -10.45 -12.13 -3.53
N GLY A 77 -9.42 -12.69 -4.15
CA GLY A 77 -9.08 -12.45 -5.56
C GLY A 77 -8.18 -11.23 -5.81
N CYS A 78 -7.83 -10.45 -4.78
CA CYS A 78 -6.84 -9.39 -4.89
C CYS A 78 -5.45 -9.98 -5.15
N ALA A 79 -4.84 -9.63 -6.28
CA ALA A 79 -3.51 -10.11 -6.65
C ALA A 79 -2.42 -9.33 -5.89
N VAL A 80 -1.55 -10.06 -5.18
CA VAL A 80 -0.41 -9.51 -4.45
C VAL A 80 0.87 -9.76 -5.24
N ALA A 81 1.60 -8.71 -5.61
CA ALA A 81 2.85 -8.85 -6.37
C ALA A 81 4.07 -9.15 -5.49
N ALA A 82 4.08 -8.69 -4.24
CA ALA A 82 5.08 -9.07 -3.27
C ALA A 82 4.57 -8.92 -1.84
N THR A 83 5.11 -9.76 -0.96
CA THR A 83 4.99 -9.58 0.48
C THR A 83 6.12 -8.67 0.98
N TYR A 84 5.82 -7.75 1.89
CA TYR A 84 6.83 -6.93 2.56
C TYR A 84 7.02 -7.32 4.03
N LEU A 85 8.20 -7.02 4.55
CA LEU A 85 8.55 -7.06 5.98
C LEU A 85 8.54 -5.65 6.57
N GLY A 86 8.52 -5.57 7.90
CA GLY A 86 8.23 -4.31 8.61
C GLY A 86 6.72 -4.10 8.75
N ASN A 87 6.31 -2.97 9.29
CA ASN A 87 4.91 -2.56 9.38
C ASN A 87 4.83 -1.11 8.92
N LEU A 88 3.66 -0.68 8.45
CA LEU A 88 3.42 0.73 8.22
C LEU A 88 3.29 1.42 9.59
N GLY A 89 4.26 2.24 9.95
CA GLY A 89 4.40 2.83 11.28
C GLY A 89 3.43 3.97 11.58
N ASN A 90 3.41 4.36 12.87
CA ASN A 90 2.63 5.47 13.44
C ASN A 90 3.32 6.83 13.18
N GLY A 91 3.54 7.16 11.90
CA GLY A 91 3.97 8.49 11.50
C GLY A 91 5.48 8.73 11.31
N ARG A 92 5.78 9.75 10.50
CA ARG A 92 7.10 10.15 9.95
C ARG A 92 7.88 9.07 9.23
N GLU A 93 7.19 8.03 8.77
CA GLU A 93 7.83 6.97 8.00
C GLU A 93 7.97 7.39 6.53
N ARG A 94 9.13 7.09 5.95
CA ARG A 94 9.40 7.29 4.54
C ARG A 94 9.51 5.95 3.83
N ILE A 95 8.64 5.76 2.85
CA ILE A 95 8.67 4.60 1.95
C ILE A 95 9.24 5.04 0.61
N VAL A 96 10.21 4.27 0.10
CA VAL A 96 10.90 4.60 -1.16
C VAL A 96 10.86 3.44 -2.12
N PHE A 97 10.22 3.65 -3.26
CA PHE A 97 10.14 2.69 -4.34
C PHE A 97 11.31 2.89 -5.28
N ARG A 98 12.13 1.84 -5.46
CA ARG A 98 13.30 1.88 -6.34
C ARG A 98 13.20 0.81 -7.43
N THR A 99 13.68 1.15 -8.63
CA THR A 99 13.90 0.20 -9.72
C THR A 99 15.04 -0.78 -9.39
N ALA A 100 15.20 -1.83 -10.19
CA ALA A 100 16.24 -2.84 -10.01
C ALA A 100 17.68 -2.29 -10.06
N ASP A 101 17.92 -1.23 -10.82
CA ASP A 101 19.20 -0.50 -10.92
C ASP A 101 19.38 0.57 -9.83
N GLY A 102 18.39 0.73 -8.93
CA GLY A 102 18.48 1.59 -7.75
C GLY A 102 17.98 3.03 -7.93
N LYS A 103 17.43 3.36 -9.11
CA LYS A 103 16.79 4.67 -9.33
C LYS A 103 15.52 4.77 -8.49
N GLU A 104 15.33 5.91 -7.82
CA GLU A 104 14.08 6.23 -7.14
C GLU A 104 12.96 6.45 -8.16
N ILE A 105 11.87 5.70 -8.02
CA ILE A 105 10.63 5.84 -8.80
C ILE A 105 9.77 6.92 -8.14
N THR A 106 9.49 6.73 -6.86
CA THR A 106 8.70 7.65 -6.04
C THR A 106 8.99 7.38 -4.57
N SER A 107 8.75 8.37 -3.72
CA SER A 107 8.75 8.19 -2.27
C SER A 107 7.61 8.96 -1.63
N VAL A 108 7.12 8.44 -0.52
CA VAL A 108 6.11 9.08 0.32
C VAL A 108 6.65 9.13 1.74
N THR A 109 6.63 10.32 2.34
CA THR A 109 6.79 10.48 3.78
C THR A 109 5.42 10.83 4.33
N TYR A 110 4.85 9.99 5.18
CA TYR A 110 3.52 10.19 5.75
C TYR A 110 3.56 10.32 7.27
N ASP A 111 2.52 10.92 7.84
CA ASP A 111 2.33 11.07 9.28
C ASP A 111 0.96 10.51 9.70
N ASP A 112 0.79 10.21 10.99
CA ASP A 112 -0.50 9.85 11.59
C ASP A 112 -1.25 11.06 12.18
N ASP A 113 -0.57 12.20 12.28
CA ASP A 113 -1.12 13.49 12.72
C ASP A 113 -1.59 14.40 11.57
N GLU A 114 -2.36 15.44 11.92
CA GLU A 114 -2.71 16.51 11.00
C GLU A 114 -1.44 17.11 10.33
N PRO A 115 -1.48 17.38 9.01
CA PRO A 115 -2.66 17.46 8.16
C PRO A 115 -3.00 16.18 7.38
N TRP A 116 -2.44 15.02 7.74
CA TRP A 116 -2.82 13.74 7.12
C TRP A 116 -4.26 13.33 7.52
N PRO A 117 -5.02 12.67 6.62
CA PRO A 117 -6.38 12.24 6.93
C PRO A 117 -6.48 11.22 8.08
N GLN A 118 -6.86 11.69 9.27
CA GLN A 118 -6.98 10.88 10.48
C GLN A 118 -7.97 9.70 10.38
N ARG A 119 -8.97 9.75 9.49
CA ARG A 119 -9.86 8.58 9.30
C ARG A 119 -9.15 7.35 8.75
N ALA A 120 -8.04 7.55 8.04
CA ALA A 120 -7.19 6.44 7.60
C ALA A 120 -6.28 5.91 8.72
N ASP A 121 -6.24 6.60 9.86
CA ASP A 121 -5.50 6.21 11.06
C ASP A 121 -6.40 5.47 12.06
N GLY A 122 -6.63 4.18 11.81
CA GLY A 122 -7.25 3.31 12.81
C GLY A 122 -8.79 3.24 12.82
N GLU A 123 -9.49 4.11 12.09
CA GLU A 123 -10.95 3.96 11.83
C GLU A 123 -11.25 2.95 10.71
N GLY A 124 -10.23 2.29 10.17
CA GLY A 124 -10.39 1.21 9.19
C GLY A 124 -10.45 1.64 7.74
N TYR A 125 -10.37 2.95 7.44
CA TYR A 125 -10.23 3.44 6.08
C TYR A 125 -8.78 3.32 5.60
N SER A 126 -8.57 3.17 4.29
CA SER A 126 -7.24 3.25 3.72
C SER A 126 -6.95 4.66 3.26
N LEU A 127 -5.70 5.09 3.40
CA LEU A 127 -5.21 6.31 2.78
C LEU A 127 -5.04 6.12 1.26
N ILE A 128 -5.71 6.96 0.47
CA ILE A 128 -5.69 6.89 -1.00
C ILE A 128 -5.29 8.23 -1.61
N ARG A 129 -4.55 8.16 -2.72
CA ARG A 129 -4.04 9.35 -3.40
C ARG A 129 -5.16 10.00 -4.22
N ALA A 130 -5.57 11.21 -3.83
CA ALA A 130 -6.60 11.99 -4.52
C ALA A 130 -6.05 12.69 -5.77
N THR A 131 -4.81 13.16 -5.70
CA THR A 131 -4.15 13.87 -6.80
C THR A 131 -3.28 12.91 -7.61
N LEU A 132 -3.79 12.50 -8.77
CA LEU A 132 -3.08 11.61 -9.70
C LEU A 132 -2.32 12.43 -10.74
N SER A 133 -1.18 12.97 -10.33
CA SER A 133 -0.24 13.66 -11.21
C SER A 133 1.20 13.21 -10.93
N ALA A 134 2.02 13.18 -11.98
CA ALA A 134 3.46 12.93 -11.88
C ALA A 134 4.20 14.10 -11.21
N ASP A 135 3.65 15.32 -11.30
CA ASP A 135 4.23 16.54 -10.72
C ASP A 135 3.78 16.79 -9.28
N ALA A 136 2.77 16.05 -8.80
CA ALA A 136 2.30 16.19 -7.42
C ALA A 136 3.25 15.47 -6.46
N ASP A 137 3.65 16.14 -5.38
CA ASP A 137 4.46 15.55 -4.31
C ASP A 137 3.65 14.46 -3.58
N PRO A 138 4.06 13.18 -3.59
CA PRO A 138 3.37 12.15 -2.82
C PRO A 138 3.46 12.37 -1.31
N SER A 139 4.36 13.21 -0.82
CA SER A 139 4.47 13.57 0.61
C SER A 139 3.62 14.78 0.99
N ASP A 140 2.89 15.38 0.04
CA ASP A 140 1.92 16.44 0.32
C ASP A 140 0.62 15.83 0.88
N PRO A 141 0.24 16.11 2.14
CA PRO A 141 -0.94 15.52 2.77
C PRO A 141 -2.25 15.91 2.08
N GLU A 142 -2.32 17.09 1.44
CA GLU A 142 -3.51 17.54 0.69
C GLU A 142 -3.79 16.68 -0.55
N SER A 143 -2.79 15.93 -1.01
CA SER A 143 -2.93 14.98 -2.12
C SER A 143 -3.52 13.64 -1.70
N TRP A 144 -3.91 13.47 -0.42
CA TRP A 144 -4.46 12.24 0.13
C TRP A 144 -5.84 12.43 0.74
N LYS A 145 -6.64 11.36 0.71
CA LYS A 145 -7.96 11.30 1.33
C LYS A 145 -8.19 9.90 1.92
N PRO A 146 -9.14 9.72 2.85
CA PRO A 146 -9.56 8.37 3.24
C PRO A 146 -10.33 7.71 2.08
N SER A 147 -10.35 6.39 2.05
CA SER A 147 -11.18 5.62 1.13
C SER A 147 -12.67 5.87 1.35
N ASP A 148 -13.50 5.58 0.34
CA ASP A 148 -14.94 5.78 0.45
C ASP A 148 -15.63 4.68 1.30
N ARG A 149 -14.94 3.57 1.55
CA ARG A 149 -15.39 2.44 2.40
C ARG A 149 -14.30 2.04 3.39
N GLU A 150 -14.72 1.55 4.56
CA GLU A 150 -13.85 0.80 5.48
C GLU A 150 -13.23 -0.39 4.74
N GLY A 151 -12.00 -0.75 5.06
CA GLY A 151 -11.24 -1.74 4.31
C GLY A 151 -10.64 -1.19 3.00
N GLY A 152 -11.08 -0.05 2.49
CA GLY A 152 -10.67 0.40 1.15
C GLY A 152 -11.08 -0.59 0.07
N SER A 153 -10.41 -0.54 -1.09
CA SER A 153 -10.72 -1.38 -2.24
C SER A 153 -9.45 -1.79 -3.02
N PRO A 154 -8.48 -2.45 -2.36
CA PRO A 154 -7.22 -2.83 -3.01
C PRO A 154 -7.47 -3.73 -4.22
N GLY A 155 -6.84 -3.42 -5.34
CA GLY A 155 -7.01 -4.09 -6.62
C GLY A 155 -8.19 -3.58 -7.46
N GLU A 156 -9.11 -2.78 -6.89
CA GLU A 156 -10.29 -2.25 -7.59
C GLU A 156 -10.15 -0.75 -7.95
N PRO A 157 -10.81 -0.27 -9.02
CA PRO A 157 -10.84 1.15 -9.38
C PRO A 157 -11.57 2.06 -8.39
#